data_AF-A0A1G9P6I5-F1
#
_entry.id   AF-A0A1G9P6I5-F1
#
_cell.length_a   1.000
_cell.length_b   1.000
_cell.length_c   1.000
_cell.angle_alpha   90.00
_cell.angle_beta   90.00
_cell.angle_gamma   90.00
#
_symmetry.space_group_name_H-M   'P 1'
#
loop_
_entity.id
_entity.type
_entity.pdbx_description
1 polymer ?
#
loop_
_entity_poly.entity_id
_entity_poly.type
_entity_poly.pdbx_seq_one_letter_code
_entity_poly.pdbx_strand_id
1 'polypeptide(L)'
;MNNEPRRIRAKAREVVTALTGKIGEEAVIDVTMLGSVGVGKTTLLASMYEQFGQVIGTTDLQVTPVDHPTSVKLQEYIEDLRRIAHGLRVEGGIPGTGEPKEYAFGVGRKGHNPLFTLRFTDYPGKYLLGSQRTDGEMLQRALNRAHVILVAIDVPALMERNGYYHTMINKTQMVTDTIKRMLQRDMARLIILTPLKCEKYVTTAAGRRELKARIDEEYRPLINHIGSGDVRGRTACVVTPVQTVGSVVFHRLEEDPQQRNPVFHFRLKEVDASYAPLDTDQLLRYALSFVVNKYRDNAHRGVLRTMWERAIGTDTVLTRAVDQFGAGRKSDDGFAVLQTHPYLRQG
;
A
#
# COMPACT_ATOMS: atom_id res chain seq x y z
N MET A 1 26.46 -40.04 -21.78
CA MET A 1 25.41 -39.97 -20.73
C MET A 1 25.93 -39.16 -19.55
N ASN A 2 25.02 -38.49 -18.84
CA ASN A 2 25.21 -37.69 -17.61
C ASN A 2 25.71 -36.24 -17.73
N ASN A 3 24.94 -35.40 -18.45
CA ASN A 3 24.97 -33.92 -18.32
C ASN A 3 23.81 -33.34 -17.48
N GLU A 4 22.99 -34.22 -16.91
CA GLU A 4 21.73 -33.89 -16.24
C GLU A 4 21.88 -33.18 -14.87
N PRO A 5 22.82 -33.56 -13.98
CA PRO A 5 22.93 -32.88 -12.68
C PRO A 5 23.51 -31.45 -12.78
N ARG A 6 24.26 -31.13 -13.84
CA ARG A 6 24.78 -29.77 -14.10
C ARG A 6 23.70 -28.83 -14.62
N ARG A 7 22.79 -29.31 -15.49
CA ARG A 7 21.65 -28.51 -15.98
C ARG A 7 20.61 -28.23 -14.90
N ILE A 8 20.37 -29.18 -13.99
CA ILE A 8 19.44 -28.99 -12.86
C ILE A 8 20.02 -27.97 -11.86
N ARG A 9 21.32 -28.04 -11.54
CA ARG A 9 21.98 -27.04 -10.69
C ARG A 9 22.05 -25.66 -11.34
N ALA A 10 22.27 -25.57 -12.66
CA ALA A 10 22.26 -24.31 -13.39
C ALA A 10 20.87 -23.66 -13.39
N LYS A 11 19.81 -24.43 -13.69
CA LYS A 11 18.41 -23.94 -13.61
C LYS A 11 18.00 -23.59 -12.18
N ALA A 12 18.39 -24.37 -11.18
CA ALA A 12 18.12 -24.05 -9.78
C ALA A 12 18.85 -22.76 -9.37
N ARG A 13 20.08 -22.54 -9.85
CA ARG A 13 20.85 -21.32 -9.62
C ARG A 13 20.31 -20.14 -10.41
N GLU A 14 19.76 -20.33 -11.60
CA GLU A 14 19.05 -19.30 -12.39
C GLU A 14 17.71 -18.91 -11.74
N VAL A 15 16.96 -19.89 -11.23
CA VAL A 15 15.71 -19.68 -10.48
C VAL A 15 16.01 -19.01 -9.13
N VAL A 16 17.09 -19.41 -8.45
CA VAL A 16 17.56 -18.71 -7.25
C VAL A 16 18.07 -17.31 -7.61
N THR A 17 18.79 -17.12 -8.72
CA THR A 17 19.24 -15.78 -9.19
C THR A 17 18.07 -14.92 -9.71
N ALA A 18 16.94 -15.52 -10.10
CA ALA A 18 15.71 -14.82 -10.44
C ALA A 18 14.82 -14.52 -9.23
N LEU A 19 15.05 -15.23 -8.11
CA LEU A 19 14.35 -15.05 -6.82
C LEU A 19 15.16 -14.22 -5.82
N THR A 20 16.48 -14.14 -6.02
CA THR A 20 17.47 -13.35 -5.29
C THR A 20 18.35 -12.77 -6.40
N GLY A 21 18.10 -11.56 -6.83
CA GLY A 21 18.81 -11.00 -7.98
C GLY A 21 20.30 -10.83 -7.73
N LYS A 22 20.94 -10.16 -8.68
CA LYS A 22 22.40 -10.24 -8.87
C LYS A 22 23.16 -9.63 -7.68
N ILE A 23 24.17 -10.37 -7.23
CA ILE A 23 25.19 -10.02 -6.22
C ILE A 23 25.54 -8.52 -6.31
N GLY A 24 25.17 -7.79 -5.26
CA GLY A 24 25.13 -6.31 -5.22
C GLY A 24 23.75 -5.74 -4.85
N GLU A 25 22.72 -6.56 -4.68
CA GLU A 25 21.36 -6.10 -4.40
C GLU A 25 21.24 -5.26 -3.12
N GLU A 26 20.82 -4.01 -3.31
CA GLU A 26 20.24 -3.16 -2.28
C GLU A 26 19.14 -3.94 -1.54
N ALA A 27 19.05 -3.77 -0.23
CA ALA A 27 17.93 -4.25 0.55
C ALA A 27 16.60 -3.75 -0.07
N VAL A 28 15.68 -4.63 -0.49
CA VAL A 28 14.40 -4.20 -1.09
C VAL A 28 13.22 -4.49 -0.16
N ILE A 29 12.42 -3.46 0.11
CA ILE A 29 11.12 -3.56 0.76
C ILE A 29 10.02 -3.50 -0.29
N ASP A 30 9.30 -4.60 -0.45
CA ASP A 30 8.18 -4.68 -1.39
C ASP A 30 6.84 -4.30 -0.76
N VAL A 31 6.18 -3.31 -1.37
CA VAL A 31 4.82 -2.87 -1.07
C VAL A 31 3.93 -3.14 -2.27
N THR A 32 2.85 -3.89 -2.08
CA THR A 32 1.90 -4.19 -3.16
C THR A 32 0.55 -3.52 -2.88
N MET A 33 0.04 -2.74 -3.83
CA MET A 33 -1.25 -2.04 -3.71
C MET A 33 -2.37 -2.87 -4.30
N LEU A 34 -3.25 -3.40 -3.46
CA LEU A 34 -4.34 -4.29 -3.79
C LEU A 34 -5.69 -3.56 -3.86
N GLY A 35 -6.42 -3.72 -4.95
CA GLY A 35 -7.75 -3.13 -5.13
C GLY A 35 -8.21 -3.15 -6.59
N SER A 36 -9.50 -3.00 -6.83
CA SER A 36 -10.10 -3.05 -8.17
C SER A 36 -9.78 -1.81 -9.02
N VAL A 37 -10.35 -1.71 -10.21
CA VAL A 37 -10.16 -0.55 -11.10
C VAL A 37 -10.93 0.65 -10.52
N GLY A 38 -10.33 1.84 -10.53
CA GLY A 38 -11.01 3.08 -10.12
C GLY A 38 -11.12 3.33 -8.62
N VAL A 39 -10.63 2.43 -7.75
CA VAL A 39 -10.66 2.63 -6.28
C VAL A 39 -9.70 3.72 -5.80
N GLY A 40 -8.68 4.08 -6.59
CA GLY A 40 -7.75 5.17 -6.27
C GLY A 40 -6.31 4.74 -5.93
N LYS A 41 -5.84 3.57 -6.36
CA LYS A 41 -4.46 3.08 -6.08
C LYS A 41 -3.35 4.00 -6.60
N THR A 42 -3.44 4.41 -7.86
CA THR A 42 -2.44 5.27 -8.50
C THR A 42 -2.44 6.67 -7.87
N THR A 43 -3.64 7.21 -7.61
CA THR A 43 -3.84 8.45 -6.86
C THR A 43 -3.24 8.38 -5.46
N LEU A 44 -3.42 7.24 -4.77
CA LEU A 44 -2.82 7.00 -3.46
C LEU A 44 -1.29 7.11 -3.54
N LEU A 45 -0.65 6.39 -4.46
CA LEU A 45 0.81 6.44 -4.61
C LEU A 45 1.34 7.85 -4.91
N ALA A 46 0.68 8.59 -5.79
CA ALA A 46 1.05 9.97 -6.11
C ALA A 46 0.94 10.89 -4.88
N SER A 47 -0.16 10.77 -4.12
CA SER A 47 -0.37 11.55 -2.89
C SER A 47 0.59 11.16 -1.75
N MET A 48 1.01 9.89 -1.68
CA MET A 48 2.07 9.45 -0.78
C MET A 48 3.41 10.08 -1.16
N TYR A 49 3.77 10.03 -2.44
CA TYR A 49 5.02 10.59 -2.95
C TYR A 49 5.18 12.07 -2.65
N GLU A 50 4.12 12.87 -2.83
CA GLU A 50 4.16 14.29 -2.49
C GLU A 50 4.38 14.52 -0.98
N GLN A 51 3.71 13.73 -0.13
CA GLN A 51 3.88 13.81 1.33
C GLN A 51 5.25 13.34 1.80
N PHE A 52 5.98 12.52 1.02
CA PHE A 52 7.35 12.16 1.36
C PHE A 52 8.22 13.42 1.51
N GLY A 53 8.14 14.38 0.59
CA GLY A 53 8.92 15.62 0.68
C GLY A 53 8.56 16.47 1.91
N GLN A 54 7.28 16.53 2.29
CA GLN A 54 6.78 17.39 3.35
C GLN A 54 7.03 16.84 4.76
N VAL A 55 6.73 15.55 4.97
CA VAL A 55 6.74 14.96 6.30
C VAL A 55 8.12 14.42 6.67
N ILE A 56 8.80 13.78 5.71
CA ILE A 56 10.16 13.23 5.90
C ILE A 56 11.19 14.37 5.98
N GLY A 57 10.87 15.54 5.43
CA GLY A 57 11.64 16.78 5.57
C GLY A 57 11.95 17.18 7.02
N THR A 58 11.21 16.67 8.01
CA THR A 58 11.40 16.99 9.44
C THR A 58 12.32 16.03 10.20
N THR A 59 12.74 14.91 9.61
CA THR A 59 13.66 13.93 10.22
C THR A 59 14.97 13.81 9.42
N ASP A 60 15.95 13.03 9.89
CA ASP A 60 17.19 12.73 9.12
C ASP A 60 16.97 11.66 8.02
N LEU A 61 15.73 11.31 7.73
CA LEU A 61 15.36 10.34 6.69
C LEU A 61 15.21 11.06 5.34
N GLN A 62 15.50 10.35 4.25
CA GLN A 62 15.29 10.78 2.88
C GLN A 62 14.67 9.63 2.09
N VAL A 63 13.67 9.95 1.25
CA VAL A 63 13.06 9.03 0.30
C VAL A 63 13.04 9.69 -1.06
N THR A 64 13.71 9.09 -2.05
CA THR A 64 13.86 9.66 -3.38
C THR A 64 13.64 8.60 -4.46
N PRO A 65 12.96 8.92 -5.58
CA PRO A 65 12.90 8.04 -6.73
C PRO A 65 14.29 7.58 -7.16
N VAL A 66 14.45 6.29 -7.47
CA VAL A 66 15.75 5.76 -7.96
C VAL A 66 16.02 6.14 -9.42
N ASP A 67 14.98 6.47 -10.17
CA ASP A 67 15.05 6.79 -11.59
C ASP A 67 14.20 8.01 -11.97
N HIS A 68 14.66 8.73 -12.99
CA HIS A 68 13.98 9.93 -13.48
C HIS A 68 12.58 9.66 -14.05
N PRO A 69 12.34 8.60 -14.85
CA PRO A 69 10.99 8.26 -15.33
C PRO A 69 9.94 8.12 -14.22
N THR A 70 10.28 7.47 -13.11
CA THR A 70 9.41 7.37 -11.92
C THR A 70 9.02 8.76 -11.41
N SER A 71 10.00 9.66 -11.27
CA SER A 71 9.74 11.02 -10.78
C SER A 71 8.81 11.82 -11.70
N VAL A 72 9.04 11.75 -13.02
CA VAL A 72 8.21 12.44 -14.03
C VAL A 72 6.78 11.91 -13.97
N LYS A 73 6.61 10.58 -13.96
CA LYS A 73 5.28 9.97 -13.99
C LYS A 73 4.47 10.29 -12.73
N LEU A 74 5.10 10.29 -11.55
CA LEU A 74 4.41 10.65 -10.32
C LEU A 74 4.05 12.13 -10.27
N GLN A 75 4.92 13.00 -10.83
CA GLN A 75 4.65 14.43 -10.94
C GLN A 75 3.45 14.71 -11.86
N GLU A 76 3.35 14.02 -13.00
CA GLU A 76 2.16 14.09 -13.88
C GLU A 76 0.87 13.74 -13.13
N TYR A 77 0.90 12.66 -12.33
CA TYR A 77 -0.26 12.28 -11.53
C TYR A 77 -0.59 13.32 -10.45
N ILE A 78 0.40 13.92 -9.81
CA ILE A 78 0.17 15.01 -8.83
C ILE A 78 -0.48 16.22 -9.53
N GLU A 79 -0.03 16.58 -10.72
CA GLU A 79 -0.61 17.67 -11.51
C GLU A 79 -2.06 17.38 -11.90
N ASP A 80 -2.38 16.13 -12.27
CA ASP A 80 -3.76 15.70 -12.51
C ASP A 80 -4.61 15.80 -11.24
N LEU A 81 -4.09 15.44 -10.06
CA LEU A 81 -4.80 15.59 -8.78
C LEU A 81 -5.04 17.06 -8.42
N ARG A 82 -4.06 17.93 -8.67
CA ARG A 82 -4.22 19.39 -8.50
C ARG A 82 -5.29 19.92 -9.44
N ARG A 83 -5.31 19.49 -10.71
CA ARG A 83 -6.33 19.88 -11.68
C ARG A 83 -7.73 19.45 -11.25
N ILE A 84 -7.87 18.24 -10.70
CA ILE A 84 -9.12 17.75 -10.11
C ILE A 84 -9.60 18.67 -8.99
N ALA A 85 -8.70 19.16 -8.12
CA ALA A 85 -9.05 20.09 -7.06
C ALA A 85 -9.45 21.50 -7.57
N HIS A 86 -9.20 21.83 -8.83
CA HIS A 86 -9.63 23.10 -9.44
C HIS A 86 -10.93 22.99 -10.26
N GLY A 87 -11.47 21.78 -10.45
CA GLY A 87 -12.70 21.56 -11.22
C GLY A 87 -13.98 21.79 -10.42
N LEU A 88 -14.92 22.57 -10.97
CA LEU A 88 -16.26 22.80 -10.37
C LEU A 88 -17.13 21.53 -10.30
N ARG A 89 -16.90 20.58 -11.21
CA ARG A 89 -17.44 19.21 -11.18
C ARG A 89 -16.29 18.25 -11.48
N VAL A 90 -16.05 17.32 -10.57
CA VAL A 90 -15.02 16.30 -10.74
C VAL A 90 -15.67 15.08 -11.40
N GLU A 91 -15.68 15.07 -12.72
CA GLU A 91 -16.06 13.90 -13.52
C GLU A 91 -14.78 13.12 -13.87
N GLY A 92 -14.60 11.97 -13.20
CA GLY A 92 -13.46 11.08 -13.44
C GLY A 92 -12.27 11.30 -12.51
N GLY A 93 -11.54 10.21 -12.24
CA GLY A 93 -10.24 10.21 -11.55
C GLY A 93 -9.12 9.81 -12.51
N ILE A 94 -7.93 9.50 -11.98
CA ILE A 94 -6.82 9.00 -12.80
C ILE A 94 -7.25 7.68 -13.48
N PRO A 95 -7.13 7.54 -14.81
CA PRO A 95 -7.47 6.31 -15.52
C PRO A 95 -6.75 5.10 -14.94
N GLY A 96 -7.44 3.94 -14.93
CA GLY A 96 -6.88 2.71 -14.39
C GLY A 96 -5.59 2.28 -15.12
N THR A 97 -4.63 1.74 -14.36
CA THR A 97 -3.35 1.27 -14.90
C THR A 97 -3.58 0.11 -15.88
N GLY A 98 -3.01 0.21 -17.10
CA GLY A 98 -3.17 -0.81 -18.16
C GLY A 98 -2.30 -2.05 -17.97
N GLU A 99 -1.09 -1.86 -17.44
CA GLU A 99 -0.07 -2.88 -17.14
C GLU A 99 0.52 -2.66 -15.73
N PRO A 100 1.07 -3.69 -15.06
CA PRO A 100 1.74 -3.50 -13.77
C PRO A 100 2.89 -2.50 -13.85
N LYS A 101 2.91 -1.56 -12.91
CA LYS A 101 3.99 -0.58 -12.77
C LYS A 101 4.68 -0.76 -11.43
N GLU A 102 6.00 -0.75 -11.47
CA GLU A 102 6.85 -0.75 -10.28
C GLU A 102 7.48 0.63 -10.13
N TYR A 103 7.42 1.17 -8.93
CA TYR A 103 7.99 2.46 -8.56
C TYR A 103 8.96 2.24 -7.42
N ALA A 104 10.24 2.50 -7.67
CA ALA A 104 11.32 2.27 -6.71
C ALA A 104 11.81 3.60 -6.13
N PHE A 105 11.96 3.61 -4.80
CA PHE A 105 12.43 4.76 -4.04
C PHE A 105 13.60 4.34 -3.17
N GLY A 106 14.74 4.99 -3.34
CA GLY A 106 15.85 4.88 -2.41
C GLY A 106 15.47 5.52 -1.08
N VAL A 107 15.70 4.80 0.02
CA VAL A 107 15.49 5.26 1.38
C VAL A 107 16.82 5.26 2.12
N GLY A 108 17.16 6.38 2.73
CA GLY A 108 18.43 6.54 3.42
C GLY A 108 18.44 7.76 4.31
N ARG A 109 19.63 8.15 4.74
CA ARG A 109 19.85 9.39 5.49
C ARG A 109 19.97 10.57 4.55
N LYS A 110 19.56 11.76 4.98
CA LYS A 110 19.68 12.96 4.17
C LYS A 110 21.12 13.23 3.79
N GLY A 111 21.35 13.50 2.50
CA GLY A 111 22.69 13.79 1.97
C GLY A 111 23.61 12.57 1.86
N HIS A 112 23.10 11.37 2.10
CA HIS A 112 23.81 10.11 1.94
C HIS A 112 23.18 9.24 0.85
N ASN A 113 23.93 8.25 0.37
CA ASN A 113 23.38 7.26 -0.54
C ASN A 113 22.23 6.48 0.13
N PRO A 114 21.19 6.10 -0.63
CA PRO A 114 20.16 5.19 -0.14
C PRO A 114 20.76 3.91 0.46
N LEU A 115 20.17 3.46 1.56
CA LEU A 115 20.58 2.25 2.27
C LEU A 115 19.73 1.03 1.85
N PHE A 116 18.49 1.28 1.44
CA PHE A 116 17.58 0.28 0.92
C PHE A 116 16.60 0.90 -0.07
N THR A 117 15.98 0.07 -0.89
CA THR A 117 14.97 0.47 -1.87
C THR A 117 13.58 0.06 -1.41
N LEU A 118 12.64 1.00 -1.38
CA LEU A 118 11.22 0.78 -1.21
C LEU A 118 10.56 0.69 -2.59
N ARG A 119 9.98 -0.47 -2.90
CA ARG A 119 9.35 -0.73 -4.21
C ARG A 119 7.84 -0.86 -4.07
N PHE A 120 7.10 0.07 -4.66
CA PHE A 120 5.65 0.00 -4.78
C PHE A 120 5.26 -0.67 -6.09
N THR A 121 4.36 -1.65 -6.01
CA THR A 121 3.77 -2.30 -7.19
C THR A 121 2.31 -1.87 -7.32
N ASP A 122 2.02 -1.05 -8.33
CA ASP A 122 0.67 -0.69 -8.76
C ASP A 122 0.25 -1.64 -9.88
N TYR A 123 -0.67 -2.56 -9.60
CA TYR A 123 -1.15 -3.48 -10.61
C TYR A 123 -2.54 -3.07 -11.14
N PRO A 124 -2.85 -3.37 -12.42
CA PRO A 124 -4.16 -3.16 -13.01
C PRO A 124 -5.24 -3.85 -12.19
N GLY A 125 -6.25 -3.12 -11.72
CA GLY A 125 -7.32 -3.70 -10.89
C GLY A 125 -8.07 -4.86 -11.59
N LYS A 126 -8.05 -4.89 -12.93
CA LYS A 126 -8.61 -5.97 -13.76
C LYS A 126 -7.95 -7.34 -13.48
N TYR A 127 -6.73 -7.37 -12.97
CA TYR A 127 -6.01 -8.62 -12.66
C TYR A 127 -6.65 -9.40 -11.51
N LEU A 128 -7.42 -8.74 -10.62
CA LEU A 128 -8.22 -9.43 -9.60
C LEU A 128 -9.31 -10.33 -10.21
N LEU A 129 -9.73 -10.04 -11.45
CA LEU A 129 -10.79 -10.76 -12.14
C LEU A 129 -10.28 -11.95 -12.96
N GLY A 130 -8.95 -12.17 -13.00
CA GLY A 130 -8.35 -13.34 -13.67
C GLY A 130 -8.57 -13.37 -15.18
N SER A 131 -8.54 -12.21 -15.85
CA SER A 131 -8.81 -12.09 -17.29
C SER A 131 -7.89 -12.94 -18.18
N GLN A 132 -6.62 -13.11 -17.80
CA GLN A 132 -5.66 -13.96 -18.49
C GLN A 132 -4.72 -14.67 -17.50
N ARG A 133 -4.13 -15.80 -17.93
CA ARG A 133 -3.21 -16.60 -17.10
C ARG A 133 -1.96 -15.81 -16.66
N THR A 134 -1.41 -15.00 -17.56
CA THR A 134 -0.23 -14.16 -17.33
C THR A 134 -0.48 -13.06 -16.29
N ASP A 135 -1.66 -12.45 -16.31
CA ASP A 135 -2.10 -11.43 -15.34
C ASP A 135 -2.03 -11.97 -13.90
N GLY A 136 -2.53 -13.21 -13.72
CA GLY A 136 -2.50 -13.90 -12.43
C GLY A 136 -1.08 -14.21 -11.93
N GLU A 137 -0.18 -14.59 -12.83
CA GLU A 137 1.21 -14.89 -12.47
C GLU A 137 1.97 -13.64 -12.02
N MET A 138 1.79 -12.50 -12.69
CA MET A 138 2.42 -11.24 -12.30
C MET A 138 1.93 -10.77 -10.92
N LEU A 139 0.62 -10.79 -10.69
CA LEU A 139 0.03 -10.47 -9.40
C LEU A 139 0.54 -11.40 -8.30
N GLN A 140 0.60 -12.72 -8.56
CA GLN A 140 1.14 -13.67 -7.60
C GLN A 140 2.61 -13.40 -7.28
N ARG A 141 3.46 -13.09 -8.27
CA ARG A 141 4.87 -12.75 -8.02
C ARG A 141 5.00 -11.52 -7.12
N ALA A 142 4.22 -10.47 -7.39
CA ALA A 142 4.21 -9.26 -6.56
C ALA A 142 3.73 -9.52 -5.12
N LEU A 143 2.68 -10.32 -4.95
CA LEU A 143 2.17 -10.68 -3.62
C LEU A 143 3.14 -11.60 -2.86
N ASN A 144 3.82 -12.49 -3.57
CA ASN A 144 4.78 -13.42 -2.97
C ASN A 144 5.98 -12.72 -2.33
N ARG A 145 6.44 -11.60 -2.92
CA ARG A 145 7.53 -10.78 -2.40
C ARG A 145 7.08 -9.71 -1.40
N ALA A 146 5.79 -9.36 -1.39
CA ALA A 146 5.26 -8.25 -0.60
C ALA A 146 5.51 -8.43 0.91
N HIS A 147 6.20 -7.45 1.48
CA HIS A 147 6.34 -7.27 2.93
C HIS A 147 5.13 -6.53 3.50
N VAL A 148 4.60 -5.59 2.71
CA VAL A 148 3.45 -4.75 3.04
C VAL A 148 2.42 -4.84 1.91
N ILE A 149 1.15 -4.93 2.28
CA ILE A 149 0.03 -4.98 1.36
C ILE A 149 -0.92 -3.83 1.70
N LEU A 150 -1.09 -2.90 0.77
CA LEU A 150 -2.05 -1.80 0.90
C LEU A 150 -3.35 -2.21 0.24
N VAL A 151 -4.41 -2.47 1.01
CA VAL A 151 -5.72 -2.82 0.48
C VAL A 151 -6.53 -1.53 0.32
N ALA A 152 -6.62 -1.03 -0.90
CA ALA A 152 -7.41 0.15 -1.24
C ALA A 152 -8.91 -0.17 -1.16
N ILE A 153 -9.64 0.63 -0.39
CA ILE A 153 -11.08 0.48 -0.16
C ILE A 153 -11.77 1.79 -0.59
N ASP A 154 -12.62 1.71 -1.60
CA ASP A 154 -13.52 2.78 -1.99
C ASP A 154 -14.61 2.94 -0.91
N VAL A 155 -14.50 4.03 -0.13
CA VAL A 155 -15.41 4.30 0.99
C VAL A 155 -16.82 4.69 0.55
N PRO A 156 -17.03 5.53 -0.47
CA PRO A 156 -18.37 5.78 -0.98
C PRO A 156 -19.12 4.48 -1.32
N ALA A 157 -18.47 3.51 -1.97
CA ALA A 157 -19.08 2.21 -2.25
C ALA A 157 -19.35 1.36 -0.99
N LEU A 158 -18.56 1.52 0.08
CA LEU A 158 -18.74 0.84 1.37
C LEU A 158 -19.90 1.42 2.19
N MET A 159 -20.07 2.75 2.13
CA MET A 159 -20.95 3.49 3.03
C MET A 159 -22.30 3.83 2.40
N GLU A 160 -22.33 4.23 1.14
CA GLU A 160 -23.57 4.68 0.49
C GLU A 160 -24.51 3.52 0.19
N ARG A 161 -25.83 3.78 0.25
CA ARG A 161 -26.88 2.75 0.08
C ARG A 161 -26.66 1.52 0.98
N ASN A 162 -26.22 1.73 2.23
CA ASN A 162 -25.88 0.65 3.17
C ASN A 162 -24.88 -0.37 2.61
N GLY A 163 -23.91 0.10 1.81
CA GLY A 163 -22.88 -0.74 1.21
C GLY A 163 -23.33 -1.60 0.03
N TYR A 164 -24.45 -1.29 -0.61
CA TYR A 164 -24.97 -2.03 -1.76
C TYR A 164 -23.92 -2.26 -2.87
N TYR A 165 -23.04 -1.27 -3.11
CA TYR A 165 -21.98 -1.36 -4.12
C TYR A 165 -20.66 -1.89 -3.59
N HIS A 166 -20.55 -2.20 -2.30
CA HIS A 166 -19.29 -2.58 -1.65
C HIS A 166 -18.64 -3.78 -2.35
N THR A 167 -19.37 -4.90 -2.46
CA THR A 167 -18.85 -6.12 -3.10
C THR A 167 -18.55 -5.90 -4.59
N MET A 168 -19.35 -5.08 -5.27
CA MET A 168 -19.18 -4.80 -6.69
C MET A 168 -17.91 -3.98 -6.96
N ILE A 169 -17.67 -2.93 -6.17
CA ILE A 169 -16.55 -1.99 -6.39
C ILE A 169 -15.30 -2.49 -5.68
N ASN A 170 -15.37 -2.81 -4.38
CA ASN A 170 -14.20 -3.21 -3.60
C ASN A 170 -13.78 -4.67 -3.84
N LYS A 171 -14.62 -5.48 -4.50
CA LYS A 171 -14.33 -6.89 -4.82
C LYS A 171 -13.87 -7.68 -3.58
N THR A 172 -14.52 -7.43 -2.44
CA THR A 172 -14.10 -7.83 -1.09
C THR A 172 -13.78 -9.31 -0.96
N GLN A 173 -14.59 -10.17 -1.58
CA GLN A 173 -14.34 -11.62 -1.59
C GLN A 173 -13.04 -11.97 -2.34
N MET A 174 -12.85 -11.44 -3.55
CA MET A 174 -11.63 -11.71 -4.36
C MET A 174 -10.38 -11.19 -3.67
N VAL A 175 -10.45 -9.99 -3.07
CA VAL A 175 -9.39 -9.40 -2.25
C VAL A 175 -9.06 -10.31 -1.08
N THR A 176 -10.07 -10.74 -0.32
CA THR A 176 -9.93 -11.63 0.83
C THR A 176 -9.26 -12.93 0.45
N ASP A 177 -9.73 -13.61 -0.60
CA ASP A 177 -9.19 -14.89 -1.04
C ASP A 177 -7.76 -14.76 -1.56
N THR A 178 -7.45 -13.65 -2.22
CA THR A 178 -6.10 -13.35 -2.70
C THR A 178 -5.12 -13.19 -1.53
N ILE A 179 -5.52 -12.45 -0.50
CA ILE A 179 -4.69 -12.27 0.70
C ILE A 179 -4.55 -13.59 1.46
N LYS A 180 -5.63 -14.36 1.65
CA LYS A 180 -5.59 -15.68 2.32
C LYS A 180 -4.61 -16.64 1.64
N ARG A 181 -4.59 -16.68 0.30
CA ARG A 181 -3.63 -17.49 -0.47
C ARG A 181 -2.18 -17.03 -0.26
N MET A 182 -1.95 -15.72 -0.26
CA MET A 182 -0.61 -15.15 -0.01
C MET A 182 -0.13 -15.49 1.41
N LEU A 183 -1.01 -15.45 2.42
CA LEU A 183 -0.68 -15.72 3.82
C LEU A 183 -0.36 -17.20 4.13
N GLN A 184 -0.62 -18.12 3.19
CA GLN A 184 -0.15 -19.52 3.29
C GLN A 184 1.38 -19.61 3.33
N ARG A 185 2.08 -18.60 2.83
CA ARG A 185 3.54 -18.56 2.88
C ARG A 185 4.03 -18.09 4.25
N ASP A 186 5.02 -18.80 4.77
CA ASP A 186 5.68 -18.48 6.03
C ASP A 186 6.58 -17.24 5.89
N MET A 187 5.99 -16.07 6.07
CA MET A 187 6.69 -14.79 6.10
C MET A 187 5.88 -13.79 6.91
N ALA A 188 6.56 -13.01 7.74
CA ALA A 188 5.94 -11.92 8.47
C ALA A 188 5.51 -10.78 7.52
N ARG A 189 4.24 -10.36 7.58
CA ARG A 189 3.65 -9.36 6.69
C ARG A 189 2.80 -8.33 7.41
N LEU A 190 2.72 -7.14 6.83
CA LEU A 190 1.79 -6.09 7.24
C LEU A 190 0.70 -5.93 6.19
N ILE A 191 -0.55 -5.99 6.62
CA ILE A 191 -1.72 -5.64 5.82
C ILE A 191 -2.25 -4.30 6.32
N ILE A 192 -2.45 -3.37 5.41
CA ILE A 192 -3.00 -2.05 5.69
C ILE A 192 -4.30 -1.90 4.93
N LEU A 193 -5.43 -2.01 5.63
CA LEU A 193 -6.73 -1.64 5.07
C LEU A 193 -6.74 -0.11 4.94
N THR A 194 -6.84 0.36 3.70
CA THR A 194 -6.65 1.76 3.33
C THR A 194 -7.95 2.34 2.77
N PRO A 195 -8.84 2.86 3.62
CA PRO A 195 -10.01 3.62 3.20
C PRO A 195 -9.61 4.85 2.37
N LEU A 196 -10.08 4.90 1.13
CA LEU A 196 -9.87 5.97 0.16
C LEU A 196 -11.17 6.72 -0.12
N LYS A 197 -11.06 7.97 -0.61
CA LYS A 197 -12.21 8.84 -0.88
C LYS A 197 -13.08 9.05 0.36
N CYS A 198 -12.46 9.01 1.54
CA CYS A 198 -13.13 8.98 2.83
C CYS A 198 -13.41 10.39 3.38
N GLU A 199 -13.09 11.45 2.64
CA GLU A 199 -13.14 12.85 3.05
C GLU A 199 -14.47 13.23 3.71
N LYS A 200 -15.59 12.73 3.20
CA LYS A 200 -16.94 12.97 3.76
C LYS A 200 -17.13 12.33 5.14
N TYR A 201 -16.56 11.15 5.35
CA TYR A 201 -16.88 10.27 6.48
C TYR A 201 -15.93 10.46 7.66
N VAL A 202 -14.72 10.99 7.43
CA VAL A 202 -13.72 11.17 8.49
C VAL A 202 -13.76 12.54 9.16
N THR A 203 -14.65 13.44 8.73
CA THR A 203 -14.80 14.81 9.26
C THR A 203 -15.38 14.85 10.68
N THR A 204 -16.12 13.83 11.09
CA THR A 204 -16.77 13.77 12.42
C THR A 204 -16.38 12.51 13.17
N ALA A 205 -16.38 12.56 14.50
CA ALA A 205 -16.12 11.40 15.34
C ALA A 205 -17.14 10.27 15.10
N ALA A 206 -18.41 10.61 14.82
CA ALA A 206 -19.45 9.62 14.50
C ALA A 206 -19.15 8.91 13.17
N GLY A 207 -18.86 9.66 12.10
CA GLY A 207 -18.52 9.08 10.81
C GLY A 207 -17.25 8.23 10.83
N ARG A 208 -16.24 8.62 11.63
CA ARG A 208 -15.02 7.81 11.84
C ARG A 208 -15.32 6.47 12.52
N ARG A 209 -16.19 6.47 13.54
CA ARG A 209 -16.63 5.23 14.20
C ARG A 209 -17.44 4.34 13.27
N GLU A 210 -18.35 4.94 12.50
CA GLU A 210 -19.19 4.22 11.53
C GLU A 210 -18.33 3.57 10.43
N LEU A 211 -17.42 4.32 9.83
CA LEU A 211 -16.47 3.80 8.83
C LEU A 211 -15.67 2.62 9.38
N LYS A 212 -15.12 2.75 10.60
CA LYS A 212 -14.39 1.67 11.24
C LYS A 212 -15.28 0.44 11.44
N ALA A 213 -16.49 0.61 11.96
CA ALA A 213 -17.42 -0.49 12.20
C ALA A 213 -17.77 -1.23 10.90
N ARG A 214 -18.01 -0.50 9.80
CA ARG A 214 -18.29 -1.08 8.48
C ARG A 214 -17.08 -1.85 7.93
N ILE A 215 -15.86 -1.36 8.12
CA ILE A 215 -14.64 -2.10 7.74
C ILE A 215 -14.50 -3.37 8.57
N ASP A 216 -14.67 -3.29 9.89
CA ASP A 216 -14.58 -4.44 10.79
C ASP A 216 -15.61 -5.52 10.41
N GLU A 217 -16.83 -5.12 10.04
CA GLU A 217 -17.90 -6.01 9.62
C GLU A 217 -17.60 -6.69 8.27
N GLU A 218 -17.35 -5.90 7.23
CA GLU A 218 -17.23 -6.39 5.85
C GLU A 218 -15.92 -7.16 5.61
N TYR A 219 -14.83 -6.78 6.30
CA TYR A 219 -13.55 -7.49 6.23
C TYR A 219 -13.36 -8.52 7.36
N ARG A 220 -14.39 -8.77 8.18
CA ARG A 220 -14.36 -9.79 9.25
C ARG A 220 -13.83 -11.15 8.79
N PRO A 221 -14.20 -11.70 7.60
CA PRO A 221 -13.65 -12.99 7.16
C PRO A 221 -12.14 -12.99 6.92
N LEU A 222 -11.57 -11.84 6.55
CA LEU A 222 -10.13 -11.65 6.42
C LEU A 222 -9.48 -11.46 7.78
N ILE A 223 -10.04 -10.57 8.61
CA ILE A 223 -9.54 -10.25 9.96
C ILE A 223 -9.50 -11.51 10.83
N ASN A 224 -10.58 -12.31 10.83
CA ASN A 224 -10.64 -13.58 11.56
C ASN A 224 -9.57 -14.56 11.09
N HIS A 225 -9.32 -14.64 9.78
CA HIS A 225 -8.27 -15.51 9.25
C HIS A 225 -6.88 -15.04 9.69
N ILE A 226 -6.62 -13.73 9.61
CA ILE A 226 -5.38 -13.11 10.09
C ILE A 226 -5.17 -13.40 11.58
N GLY A 227 -6.24 -13.35 12.39
CA GLY A 227 -6.21 -13.61 13.83
C GLY A 227 -6.17 -15.10 14.22
N SER A 228 -6.07 -16.03 13.26
CA SER A 228 -6.18 -17.47 13.49
C SER A 228 -4.87 -18.24 13.27
N GLY A 229 -4.68 -19.34 14.01
CA GLY A 229 -3.59 -20.30 13.84
C GLY A 229 -2.20 -19.65 13.74
N ASP A 230 -1.37 -20.23 12.86
CA ASP A 230 -0.01 -19.73 12.62
C ASP A 230 0.03 -18.36 11.93
N VAL A 231 -1.06 -17.93 11.29
CA VAL A 231 -1.13 -16.64 10.56
C VAL A 231 -1.08 -15.48 11.55
N ARG A 232 -1.69 -15.64 12.73
CA ARG A 232 -1.74 -14.64 13.81
C ARG A 232 -0.36 -14.19 14.25
N GLY A 233 0.57 -15.13 14.42
CA GLY A 233 1.93 -14.85 14.86
C GLY A 233 2.81 -14.19 13.80
N ARG A 234 2.35 -14.12 12.55
CA ARG A 234 3.14 -13.66 11.39
C ARG A 234 2.53 -12.45 10.68
N THR A 235 1.34 -12.00 11.08
CA THR A 235 0.61 -10.99 10.30
C THR A 235 0.17 -9.86 11.19
N ALA A 236 0.54 -8.64 10.81
CA ALA A 236 -0.06 -7.42 11.34
C ALA A 236 -1.20 -6.95 10.43
N CYS A 237 -2.24 -6.36 11.02
CA CYS A 237 -3.32 -5.73 10.27
C CYS A 237 -3.71 -4.40 10.91
N VAL A 238 -3.78 -3.33 10.11
CA VAL A 238 -4.16 -1.99 10.56
C VAL A 238 -5.17 -1.37 9.60
N VAL A 239 -5.92 -0.39 10.08
CA VAL A 239 -6.78 0.50 9.28
C VAL A 239 -6.19 1.89 9.30
N THR A 240 -5.97 2.46 8.12
CA THR A 240 -5.43 3.82 7.95
C THR A 240 -6.26 4.56 6.90
N PRO A 241 -7.31 5.29 7.32
CA PRO A 241 -8.05 6.15 6.40
C PRO A 241 -7.15 7.27 5.88
N VAL A 242 -7.19 7.53 4.58
CA VAL A 242 -6.36 8.58 3.96
C VAL A 242 -7.19 9.40 2.97
N GLN A 243 -6.92 10.70 2.94
CA GLN A 243 -7.57 11.64 2.02
C GLN A 243 -6.56 11.99 0.93
N THR A 244 -6.70 11.39 -0.26
CA THR A 244 -5.68 11.51 -1.31
C THR A 244 -5.73 12.85 -2.03
N VAL A 245 -6.90 13.49 -2.10
CA VAL A 245 -7.06 14.85 -2.64
C VAL A 245 -7.31 15.84 -1.50
N GLY A 246 -8.09 15.41 -0.50
CA GLY A 246 -8.34 16.18 0.71
C GLY A 246 -9.31 17.34 0.56
N SER A 247 -9.36 18.01 -0.59
CA SER A 247 -10.32 19.07 -0.88
C SER A 247 -11.58 18.59 -1.60
N VAL A 248 -11.61 17.34 -2.07
CA VAL A 248 -12.74 16.77 -2.82
C VAL A 248 -13.51 15.78 -1.95
N VAL A 249 -14.84 15.94 -1.87
CA VAL A 249 -15.74 15.08 -1.10
C VAL A 249 -16.78 14.42 -1.98
N PHE A 250 -17.17 13.21 -1.60
CA PHE A 250 -18.33 12.55 -2.19
C PHE A 250 -19.59 13.41 -2.03
N HIS A 251 -20.33 13.60 -3.11
CA HIS A 251 -21.53 14.43 -3.14
C HIS A 251 -22.80 13.59 -3.29
N ARG A 252 -22.89 12.79 -4.36
CA ARG A 252 -24.09 12.02 -4.70
C ARG A 252 -23.72 10.79 -5.52
N LEU A 253 -24.61 9.82 -5.47
CA LEU A 253 -24.57 8.59 -6.26
C LEU A 253 -25.68 8.67 -7.29
N GLU A 254 -25.36 8.41 -8.55
CA GLU A 254 -26.34 8.17 -9.61
C GLU A 254 -26.26 6.74 -10.10
N GLU A 255 -27.42 6.17 -10.38
CA GLU A 255 -27.56 4.85 -10.99
C GLU A 255 -27.82 5.07 -12.47
N ASP A 256 -26.88 4.68 -13.33
CA ASP A 256 -27.09 4.74 -14.77
C ASP A 256 -28.10 3.63 -15.16
N PRO A 257 -29.30 3.98 -15.65
CA PRO A 257 -30.31 2.99 -16.04
C PRO A 257 -29.84 2.07 -17.17
N GLN A 258 -28.84 2.50 -17.96
CA GLN A 258 -28.31 1.79 -19.12
C GLN A 258 -27.03 1.01 -18.80
N GLN A 259 -26.15 1.51 -17.90
CA GLN A 259 -24.83 0.91 -17.65
C GLN A 259 -24.73 -0.03 -16.44
N ARG A 260 -25.80 -0.20 -15.63
CA ARG A 260 -25.83 -1.01 -14.37
C ARG A 260 -24.77 -0.66 -13.32
N ASN A 261 -23.82 0.24 -13.61
CA ASN A 261 -22.75 0.64 -12.72
C ASN A 261 -23.07 1.97 -12.02
N PRO A 262 -22.74 2.12 -10.73
CA PRO A 262 -22.90 3.38 -10.02
C PRO A 262 -21.95 4.45 -10.55
N VAL A 263 -22.44 5.68 -10.67
CA VAL A 263 -21.63 6.87 -10.92
C VAL A 263 -21.54 7.67 -9.61
N PHE A 264 -20.34 7.74 -9.05
CA PHE A 264 -20.06 8.51 -7.85
C PHE A 264 -19.63 9.92 -8.26
N HIS A 265 -20.41 10.91 -7.86
CA HIS A 265 -20.13 12.32 -8.12
C HIS A 265 -19.43 12.95 -6.93
N PHE A 266 -18.41 13.75 -7.20
CA PHE A 266 -17.63 14.44 -6.19
C PHE A 266 -17.66 15.95 -6.41
N ARG A 267 -17.49 16.71 -5.33
CA ARG A 267 -17.44 18.18 -5.33
C ARG A 267 -16.35 18.69 -4.41
N LEU A 268 -15.97 19.95 -4.55
CA LEU A 268 -15.10 20.62 -3.60
C LEU A 268 -15.78 20.77 -2.23
N LYS A 269 -14.99 20.63 -1.17
CA LYS A 269 -15.41 20.87 0.22
C LYS A 269 -15.92 22.29 0.38
N GLU A 270 -15.14 23.25 -0.11
CA GLU A 270 -15.35 24.69 0.01
C GLU A 270 -14.98 25.37 -1.32
N VAL A 271 -15.45 26.61 -1.51
CA VAL A 271 -15.06 27.45 -2.64
C VAL A 271 -13.54 27.71 -2.52
N ASP A 272 -12.81 27.60 -3.63
CA ASP A 272 -11.36 27.77 -3.71
C ASP A 272 -10.51 26.76 -2.91
N ALA A 273 -11.10 25.65 -2.47
CA ALA A 273 -10.34 24.60 -1.79
C ALA A 273 -9.23 24.03 -2.70
N SER A 274 -7.98 24.12 -2.26
CA SER A 274 -6.82 23.60 -2.98
C SER A 274 -6.54 22.14 -2.68
N TYR A 275 -5.83 21.46 -3.58
CA TYR A 275 -5.30 20.12 -3.32
C TYR A 275 -4.48 20.08 -2.02
N ALA A 276 -4.88 19.21 -1.09
CA ALA A 276 -4.35 19.15 0.27
C ALA A 276 -4.51 17.74 0.85
N PRO A 277 -3.73 16.75 0.37
CA PRO A 277 -3.82 15.38 0.86
C PRO A 277 -3.59 15.32 2.38
N LEU A 278 -4.28 14.41 3.06
CA LEU A 278 -4.18 14.22 4.51
C LEU A 278 -3.94 12.75 4.85
N ASP A 279 -3.03 12.53 5.80
CA ASP A 279 -2.71 11.24 6.41
C ASP A 279 -2.12 10.18 5.48
N THR A 280 -1.80 10.51 4.23
CA THR A 280 -1.18 9.56 3.28
C THR A 280 0.22 9.14 3.72
N ASP A 281 0.89 9.91 4.59
CA ASP A 281 2.16 9.58 5.23
C ASP A 281 2.05 8.41 6.21
N GLN A 282 0.87 8.18 6.82
CA GLN A 282 0.64 7.13 7.80
C GLN A 282 0.97 5.74 7.24
N LEU A 283 0.68 5.51 5.95
CA LEU A 283 1.00 4.27 5.25
C LEU A 283 2.50 3.98 5.27
N LEU A 284 3.32 5.00 4.99
CA LEU A 284 4.77 4.87 5.02
C LEU A 284 5.28 4.69 6.46
N ARG A 285 4.72 5.42 7.43
CA ARG A 285 5.11 5.27 8.84
C ARG A 285 4.90 3.84 9.33
N TYR A 286 3.76 3.22 9.03
CA TYR A 286 3.48 1.83 9.36
C TYR A 286 4.40 0.86 8.59
N ALA A 287 4.58 1.05 7.28
CA ALA A 287 5.41 0.20 6.45
C ALA A 287 6.88 0.20 6.92
N LEU A 288 7.49 1.37 7.10
CA LEU A 288 8.88 1.51 7.52
C LEU A 288 9.07 0.98 8.95
N SER A 289 8.19 1.32 9.89
CA SER A 289 8.28 0.81 11.27
C SER A 289 8.23 -0.72 11.29
N PHE A 290 7.28 -1.32 10.56
CA PHE A 290 7.14 -2.77 10.50
C PHE A 290 8.38 -3.44 9.93
N VAL A 291 8.92 -2.93 8.83
CA VAL A 291 10.03 -3.61 8.15
C VAL A 291 11.35 -3.39 8.87
N VAL A 292 11.60 -2.19 9.42
CA VAL A 292 12.78 -1.94 10.24
C VAL A 292 12.75 -2.76 11.52
N ASN A 293 11.61 -2.87 12.22
CA ASN A 293 11.51 -3.73 13.40
C ASN A 293 11.61 -5.22 13.07
N LYS A 294 11.05 -5.65 11.93
CA LYS A 294 11.24 -7.00 11.40
C LYS A 294 12.72 -7.32 11.18
N TYR A 295 13.48 -6.33 10.72
CA TYR A 295 14.92 -6.45 10.54
C TYR A 295 15.69 -6.52 11.87
N ARG A 296 15.29 -5.75 12.89
CA ARG A 296 15.93 -5.77 14.22
C ARG A 296 15.74 -7.09 14.97
N ASP A 297 14.67 -7.81 14.70
CA ASP A 297 14.40 -9.06 15.40
C ASP A 297 15.33 -10.19 14.93
N ASN A 298 16.33 -10.46 15.76
CA ASN A 298 17.41 -11.43 15.57
C ASN A 298 16.93 -12.89 15.37
N ALA A 299 15.65 -13.21 15.58
CA ALA A 299 15.14 -14.57 15.62
C ALA A 299 14.81 -15.19 14.25
N HIS A 300 14.55 -14.41 13.20
CA HIS A 300 14.03 -14.93 11.91
C HIS A 300 15.10 -14.91 10.79
N ARG A 301 15.73 -16.07 10.55
CA ARG A 301 16.98 -16.31 9.80
C ARG A 301 16.94 -16.05 8.27
N GLY A 302 18.08 -15.63 7.70
CA GLY A 302 18.41 -15.80 6.26
C GLY A 302 19.51 -14.87 5.70
N VAL A 303 19.81 -15.02 4.39
CA VAL A 303 20.71 -14.20 3.56
C VAL A 303 20.37 -12.70 3.60
N LEU A 304 19.09 -12.38 3.85
CA LEU A 304 18.60 -11.01 4.05
C LEU A 304 19.31 -10.31 5.22
N ARG A 305 19.63 -11.01 6.31
CA ARG A 305 20.42 -10.45 7.42
C ARG A 305 21.79 -10.04 6.91
N THR A 306 22.48 -10.90 6.17
CA THR A 306 23.83 -10.62 5.66
C THR A 306 23.84 -9.50 4.62
N MET A 307 22.79 -9.38 3.81
CA MET A 307 22.61 -8.27 2.86
C MET A 307 22.28 -6.96 3.58
N TRP A 308 21.36 -6.97 4.55
CA TRP A 308 21.00 -5.78 5.32
C TRP A 308 22.08 -5.34 6.31
N GLU A 309 22.79 -6.26 6.98
CA GLU A 309 23.97 -5.92 7.81
C GLU A 309 25.09 -5.32 6.96
N ARG A 310 25.19 -5.68 5.66
CA ARG A 310 26.14 -5.06 4.73
C ARG A 310 25.65 -3.72 4.15
N ALA A 311 24.35 -3.59 3.87
CA ALA A 311 23.77 -2.41 3.24
C ALA A 311 23.45 -1.29 4.24
N ILE A 312 22.96 -1.64 5.43
CA ILE A 312 22.52 -0.71 6.48
C ILE A 312 23.48 -0.70 7.66
N GLY A 313 24.17 -1.82 7.93
CA GLY A 313 24.94 -1.96 9.16
C GLY A 313 24.10 -1.70 10.42
N THR A 314 24.75 -1.54 11.55
CA THR A 314 24.17 -0.98 12.76
C THR A 314 24.01 0.54 12.64
N ASP A 315 23.45 1.06 11.52
CA ASP A 315 23.15 2.50 11.39
C ASP A 315 22.00 2.86 12.34
N THR A 316 22.40 3.04 13.61
CA THR A 316 21.53 3.47 14.70
C THR A 316 20.89 4.83 14.41
N VAL A 317 21.46 5.63 13.50
CA VAL A 317 20.92 6.93 13.12
C VAL A 317 19.75 6.77 12.17
N LEU A 318 19.86 5.95 11.11
CA LEU A 318 18.73 5.62 10.25
C LEU A 318 17.60 4.96 11.06
N THR A 319 17.98 3.99 11.89
CA THR A 319 17.11 3.27 12.82
C THR A 319 16.31 4.24 13.70
N ARG A 320 16.98 5.23 14.31
CA ARG A 320 16.34 6.29 15.09
C ARG A 320 15.49 7.23 14.23
N ALA A 321 15.93 7.56 13.02
CA ALA A 321 15.17 8.42 12.11
C ALA A 321 13.86 7.75 11.68
N VAL A 322 13.87 6.44 11.43
CA VAL A 322 12.66 5.65 11.18
C VAL A 322 11.79 5.54 12.42
N ASP A 323 12.36 5.38 13.63
CA ASP A 323 11.57 5.34 14.87
C ASP A 323 10.91 6.71 15.14
N GLN A 324 11.64 7.81 14.97
CA GLN A 324 11.12 9.17 15.10
C GLN A 324 10.01 9.43 14.07
N PHE A 325 10.21 9.00 12.82
CA PHE A 325 9.17 9.06 11.81
C PHE A 325 7.98 8.14 12.15
N GLY A 326 8.23 6.95 12.70
CA GLY A 326 7.21 6.00 13.13
C GLY A 326 6.44 6.42 14.39
N ALA A 327 6.97 7.34 15.20
CA ALA A 327 6.31 7.84 16.40
C ALA A 327 5.03 8.64 16.08
N GLY A 328 4.97 9.27 14.90
CA GLY A 328 3.78 9.97 14.42
C GLY A 328 2.67 9.07 13.86
N ARG A 329 2.73 7.75 14.11
CA ARG A 329 1.67 6.82 13.72
C ARG A 329 0.40 7.08 14.52
N LYS A 330 -0.71 7.28 13.82
CA LYS A 330 -2.06 7.35 14.41
C LYS A 330 -2.59 5.94 14.60
N SER A 331 -3.23 5.68 15.73
CA SER A 331 -3.83 4.38 16.08
C SER A 331 -5.22 4.49 16.70
N ASP A 332 -5.76 5.70 16.75
CA ASP A 332 -7.07 6.06 17.27
C ASP A 332 -7.83 6.91 16.24
N ASP A 333 -9.02 7.37 16.62
CA ASP A 333 -9.77 8.36 15.84
C ASP A 333 -10.00 7.98 14.35
N GLY A 334 -10.47 6.75 14.13
CA GLY A 334 -10.69 6.18 12.79
C GLY A 334 -9.52 5.36 12.27
N PHE A 335 -8.31 5.56 12.81
CA PHE A 335 -7.20 4.62 12.69
C PHE A 335 -7.37 3.48 13.67
N ALA A 336 -6.85 2.29 13.35
CA ALA A 336 -6.94 1.14 14.24
C ALA A 336 -5.84 0.11 13.97
N VAL A 337 -5.37 -0.55 15.03
CA VAL A 337 -4.62 -1.80 14.93
C VAL A 337 -5.60 -2.96 15.12
N LEU A 338 -5.91 -3.68 14.04
CA LEU A 338 -6.86 -4.81 14.05
C LEU A 338 -6.19 -6.11 14.47
N GLN A 339 -4.92 -6.28 14.12
CA GLN A 339 -4.08 -7.38 14.58
C GLN A 339 -2.68 -6.84 14.90
N THR A 340 -2.28 -6.97 16.16
CA THR A 340 -0.95 -6.55 16.61
C THR A 340 0.12 -7.55 16.19
N HIS A 341 1.36 -7.08 16.11
CA HIS A 341 2.55 -7.87 15.82
C HIS A 341 3.75 -7.24 16.53
N PRO A 342 4.76 -8.01 16.99
CA PRO A 342 5.97 -7.45 17.61
C PRO A 342 6.63 -6.34 16.77
N TYR A 343 6.59 -6.47 15.44
CA TYR A 343 7.15 -5.49 14.52
C TYR A 343 6.38 -4.17 14.41
N LEU A 344 5.15 -4.10 14.92
CA LEU A 344 4.41 -2.84 14.98
C LEU A 344 4.68 -2.03 16.24
N ARG A 345 5.45 -2.53 17.20
CA ARG A 345 5.75 -1.81 18.45
C ARG A 345 6.39 -0.45 18.15
N GLN A 346 6.11 0.53 19.01
CA GLN A 346 6.90 1.75 19.05
C GLN A 346 8.24 1.39 19.73
N GLY A 347 9.33 1.82 19.11
CA GLY A 347 10.70 1.59 19.59
C GLY A 347 11.05 2.45 20.78
#